data_AF-A0A453N5Z6-F1
#
_entry.id   AF-A0A453N5Z6-F1
#
_cell.length_a   1.000
_cell.length_b   1.000
_cell.length_c   1.000
_cell.angle_alpha   90.00
_cell.angle_beta   90.00
_cell.angle_gamma   90.00
#
_symmetry.space_group_name_H-M   'P 1'
#
loop_
_entity.id
_entity.type
_entity.pdbx_description
1 polymer ?
#
loop_
_entity_poly.entity_id
_entity_poly.type
_entity_poly.pdbx_seq_one_letter_code
_entity_poly.pdbx_strand_id
1 'polypeptide(L)'
;FLISLYARSGNSTELKRIWESLKSTFKKCSNKNYLVMLEALSMIDDFESLQQIFQEWESSNEHYDMRITNVMIKAYLDKGMIHEAEAIRQSTMSQGHCNGRTVYMFAEFYLDKSDVTAALEILRDAKKMLTAHKWVPSEKLTSRFLKHYEESKDVDGVESFCECLRKLDCLDAEAYEGMMRTYIAAGRTNPSIAQRIKDDGIHVGPETTKLLEHVSGN
;
A
#
# COMPACT_ATOMS: atom_id res chain seq x y z
N PHE A 1 22.33 -13.49 9.33
CA PHE A 1 23.07 -13.02 10.52
C PHE A 1 24.24 -12.12 10.12
N LEU A 2 25.25 -12.63 9.39
CA LEU A 2 26.39 -11.81 8.92
C LEU A 2 25.99 -10.62 8.03
N ILE A 3 25.18 -10.84 6.98
CA ILE A 3 24.72 -9.76 6.09
C ILE A 3 23.96 -8.68 6.86
N SER A 4 23.00 -9.08 7.70
CA SER A 4 22.24 -8.16 8.55
C SER A 4 23.13 -7.38 9.53
N LEU A 5 24.22 -7.98 10.05
CA LEU A 5 25.19 -7.32 10.91
C LEU A 5 26.00 -6.27 10.16
N TYR A 6 26.53 -6.61 8.97
CA TYR A 6 27.34 -5.67 8.18
C TYR A 6 26.53 -4.52 7.61
N ALA A 7 25.30 -4.78 7.23
CA ALA A 7 24.37 -3.74 6.83
C ALA A 7 24.15 -2.73 7.97
N ARG A 8 24.02 -3.18 9.22
CA ARG A 8 23.92 -2.29 10.39
C ARG A 8 25.18 -1.47 10.64
N SER A 9 26.34 -1.95 10.18
CA SER A 9 27.61 -1.20 10.24
C SER A 9 27.86 -0.27 9.04
N GLY A 10 26.95 -0.22 8.06
CA GLY A 10 27.09 0.64 6.87
C GLY A 10 28.17 0.19 5.88
N ASN A 11 28.69 -1.03 5.98
CA ASN A 11 29.86 -1.46 5.21
C ASN A 11 29.48 -2.08 3.86
N SER A 12 29.25 -1.22 2.85
CA SER A 12 28.93 -1.64 1.47
C SER A 12 30.00 -2.58 0.88
N THR A 13 31.28 -2.26 1.06
CA THR A 13 32.39 -3.05 0.52
C THR A 13 32.35 -4.50 1.03
N GLU A 14 32.10 -4.68 2.32
CA GLU A 14 32.03 -6.00 2.92
C GLU A 14 30.77 -6.78 2.49
N LEU A 15 29.64 -6.09 2.30
CA LEU A 15 28.45 -6.70 1.71
C LEU A 15 28.72 -7.22 0.30
N LYS A 16 29.37 -6.43 -0.55
CA LYS A 16 29.75 -6.84 -1.92
C LYS A 16 30.69 -8.05 -1.89
N ARG A 17 31.68 -8.03 -1.00
CA ARG A 17 32.61 -9.17 -0.80
C ARG A 17 31.87 -10.44 -0.39
N ILE A 18 30.89 -10.34 0.51
CA ILE A 18 30.05 -11.46 0.93
C ILE A 18 29.18 -11.96 -0.23
N TRP A 19 28.62 -11.06 -1.04
CA TRP A 19 27.82 -11.43 -2.21
C TRP A 19 28.65 -12.23 -3.22
N GLU A 20 29.85 -11.75 -3.56
CA GLU A 20 30.76 -12.48 -4.45
C GLU A 20 31.18 -13.84 -3.88
N SER A 21 31.44 -13.91 -2.56
CA SER A 21 31.73 -15.18 -1.89
C SER A 21 30.54 -16.16 -1.92
N LEU A 22 29.31 -15.67 -1.82
CA LEU A 22 28.12 -16.51 -1.93
C LEU A 22 27.97 -17.04 -3.36
N LYS A 23 28.14 -16.18 -4.37
CA LYS A 23 28.06 -16.57 -5.78
C LYS A 23 29.14 -17.58 -6.18
N SER A 24 30.34 -17.48 -5.62
CA SER A 24 31.41 -18.45 -5.89
C SER A 24 31.19 -19.80 -5.19
N THR A 25 30.54 -19.79 -4.02
CA THR A 25 30.26 -21.01 -3.24
C THR A 25 29.07 -21.79 -3.78
N PHE A 26 28.03 -21.08 -4.22
CA PHE A 26 26.78 -21.69 -4.68
C PHE A 26 26.62 -21.55 -6.18
N LYS A 27 26.42 -22.67 -6.89
CA LYS A 27 26.11 -22.67 -8.33
C LYS A 27 24.91 -21.77 -8.67
N LYS A 28 23.96 -21.65 -7.74
CA LYS A 28 22.81 -20.74 -7.84
C LYS A 28 22.44 -20.19 -6.47
N CYS A 29 22.27 -18.87 -6.35
CA CYS A 29 21.79 -18.23 -5.14
C CYS A 29 20.27 -18.44 -4.97
N SER A 30 19.83 -18.71 -3.74
CA SER A 30 18.40 -18.84 -3.43
C SER A 30 17.73 -17.47 -3.28
N ASN A 31 16.40 -17.41 -3.42
CA ASN A 31 15.62 -16.19 -3.14
C ASN A 31 15.89 -15.62 -1.74
N LYS A 32 16.16 -16.48 -0.75
CA LYS A 32 16.52 -16.03 0.60
C LYS A 32 17.85 -15.27 0.61
N ASN A 33 18.83 -15.69 -0.19
CA ASN A 33 20.12 -15.00 -0.30
C ASN A 33 19.92 -13.63 -0.95
N TYR A 34 19.18 -13.57 -2.07
CA TYR A 34 18.84 -12.32 -2.74
C TYR A 34 18.08 -11.35 -1.85
N LEU A 35 17.01 -11.82 -1.18
CA LEU A 35 16.21 -11.00 -0.29
C LEU A 35 17.06 -10.34 0.80
N VAL A 36 17.86 -11.14 1.50
CA VAL A 36 18.72 -10.64 2.59
C VAL A 36 19.78 -9.66 2.08
N MET A 37 20.33 -9.89 0.89
CA MET A 37 21.30 -8.98 0.27
C MET A 37 20.67 -7.66 -0.16
N LEU A 38 19.51 -7.71 -0.82
CA LEU A 38 18.79 -6.52 -1.28
C LEU A 38 18.27 -5.68 -0.11
N GLU A 39 17.74 -6.31 0.94
CA GLU A 39 17.36 -5.61 2.18
C GLU A 39 18.56 -4.89 2.82
N ALA A 40 19.72 -5.54 2.84
CA ALA A 40 20.94 -4.96 3.37
C ALA A 40 21.42 -3.75 2.56
N LEU A 41 21.42 -3.85 1.23
CA LEU A 41 21.79 -2.75 0.34
C LEU A 41 20.82 -1.58 0.44
N SER A 42 19.52 -1.87 0.53
CA SER A 42 18.48 -0.85 0.73
C SER A 42 18.70 -0.09 2.04
N MET A 43 19.06 -0.79 3.12
CA MET A 43 19.31 -0.17 4.43
C MET A 43 20.51 0.78 4.44
N ILE A 44 21.53 0.52 3.61
CA ILE A 44 22.72 1.39 3.51
C ILE A 44 22.66 2.36 2.33
N ASP A 45 21.50 2.44 1.66
CA ASP A 45 21.23 3.29 0.49
C ASP A 45 22.21 3.08 -0.70
N ASP A 46 22.76 1.87 -0.85
CA ASP A 46 23.57 1.49 -2.03
C ASP A 46 22.66 1.06 -3.19
N PHE A 47 21.99 2.06 -3.77
CA PHE A 47 20.94 1.86 -4.77
C PHE A 47 21.46 1.25 -6.08
N GLU A 48 22.66 1.64 -6.52
CA GLU A 48 23.27 1.11 -7.76
C GLU A 48 23.47 -0.41 -7.67
N SER A 49 24.06 -0.88 -6.57
CA SER A 49 24.30 -2.31 -6.36
C SER A 49 22.99 -3.08 -6.15
N LEU A 50 22.01 -2.44 -5.50
CA LEU A 50 20.67 -2.99 -5.32
C LEU A 50 19.99 -3.23 -6.68
N GLN A 51 20.06 -2.27 -7.61
CA GLN A 51 19.51 -2.45 -8.96
C GLN A 51 20.21 -3.57 -9.73
N GLN A 52 21.55 -3.62 -9.68
CA GLN A 52 22.33 -4.65 -10.36
C GLN A 52 21.96 -6.06 -9.87
N ILE A 53 21.88 -6.26 -8.56
CA ILE A 53 21.56 -7.57 -7.96
C ILE A 53 20.09 -7.94 -8.19
N PHE A 54 19.19 -6.95 -8.22
CA PHE A 54 17.80 -7.19 -8.57
C PHE A 54 17.64 -7.67 -10.02
N GLN A 55 18.34 -7.05 -10.98
CA GLN A 55 18.35 -7.50 -12.39
C GLN A 55 18.95 -8.91 -12.55
N GLU A 56 20.01 -9.22 -11.78
CA GLU A 56 20.58 -10.58 -11.70
C GLU A 56 19.51 -11.60 -11.25
N TRP A 57 18.72 -11.24 -10.23
CA TRP A 57 17.61 -12.08 -9.77
C TRP A 57 16.49 -12.20 -10.82
N GLU A 58 16.03 -11.09 -11.40
CA GLU A 58 14.95 -11.11 -12.40
C GLU A 58 15.30 -12.00 -13.60
N SER A 59 16.55 -12.00 -14.05
CA SER A 59 17.00 -12.81 -15.18
C SER A 59 17.23 -14.30 -14.86
N SER A 60 17.35 -14.67 -13.59
CA SER A 60 17.74 -16.04 -13.18
C SER A 60 16.74 -16.77 -12.27
N ASN A 61 15.71 -16.07 -11.79
CA ASN A 61 14.73 -16.65 -10.88
C ASN A 61 13.93 -17.79 -11.54
N GLU A 62 13.78 -18.90 -10.82
CA GLU A 62 12.91 -20.02 -11.22
C GLU A 62 11.56 -19.98 -10.52
N HIS A 63 11.53 -19.36 -9.34
CA HIS A 63 10.34 -19.23 -8.51
C HIS A 63 10.26 -17.77 -8.10
N TYR A 64 9.27 -17.06 -8.62
CA TYR A 64 9.07 -15.66 -8.33
C TYR A 64 8.80 -15.45 -6.83
N ASP A 65 9.44 -14.46 -6.22
CA ASP A 65 9.30 -14.14 -4.80
C ASP A 65 8.98 -12.67 -4.63
N MET A 66 7.71 -12.38 -4.35
CA MET A 66 7.20 -11.02 -4.25
C MET A 66 7.90 -10.19 -3.16
N ARG A 67 8.56 -10.81 -2.18
CA ARG A 67 9.30 -10.08 -1.14
C ARG A 67 10.52 -9.37 -1.72
N ILE A 68 11.21 -9.99 -2.66
CA ILE A 68 12.36 -9.39 -3.35
C ILE A 68 11.90 -8.18 -4.15
N THR A 69 10.84 -8.35 -4.92
CA THR A 69 10.23 -7.26 -5.68
C THR A 69 9.74 -6.11 -4.81
N ASN A 70 9.17 -6.41 -3.64
CA ASN A 70 8.74 -5.40 -2.69
C ASN A 70 9.90 -4.54 -2.14
N VAL A 71 11.10 -5.11 -1.97
CA VAL A 71 12.30 -4.32 -1.62
C VAL A 71 12.62 -3.33 -2.73
N MET A 72 12.59 -3.79 -3.99
CA MET A 72 12.88 -2.93 -5.14
C MET A 72 11.84 -1.83 -5.33
N ILE A 73 10.54 -2.16 -5.24
CA ILE A 73 9.44 -1.18 -5.29
C ILE A 73 9.64 -0.10 -4.24
N LYS A 74 9.91 -0.49 -2.99
CA LYS A 74 10.14 0.48 -1.92
C LYS A 74 11.33 1.40 -2.24
N ALA A 75 12.45 0.83 -2.69
CA ALA A 75 13.64 1.60 -3.04
C ALA A 75 13.37 2.61 -4.18
N TYR A 76 12.63 2.20 -5.21
CA TYR A 76 12.22 3.10 -6.28
C TYR A 76 11.31 4.23 -5.79
N LEU A 77 10.29 3.92 -4.98
CA LEU A 77 9.40 4.93 -4.41
C LEU A 77 10.16 5.93 -3.53
N ASP A 78 11.06 5.46 -2.67
CA ASP A 78 11.90 6.31 -1.81
C ASP A 78 12.79 7.27 -2.63
N LYS A 79 13.24 6.85 -3.82
CA LYS A 79 14.02 7.66 -4.76
C LYS A 79 13.17 8.52 -5.70
N GLY A 80 11.84 8.45 -5.62
CA GLY A 80 10.92 9.17 -6.51
C GLY A 80 10.87 8.59 -7.93
N MET A 81 11.37 7.37 -8.15
CA MET A 81 11.33 6.63 -9.42
C MET A 81 9.99 5.90 -9.57
N ILE A 82 8.92 6.70 -9.63
CA ILE A 82 7.53 6.21 -9.56
C ILE A 82 7.19 5.32 -10.76
N HIS A 83 7.66 5.68 -11.95
CA HIS A 83 7.37 4.94 -13.18
C HIS A 83 7.96 3.53 -13.13
N GLU A 84 9.18 3.37 -12.63
CA GLU A 84 9.86 2.08 -12.48
C GLU A 84 9.17 1.22 -11.41
N ALA A 85 8.78 1.81 -10.28
CA ALA A 85 8.00 1.11 -9.27
C ALA A 85 6.67 0.61 -9.86
N GLU A 86 5.94 1.48 -10.57
CA GLU A 86 4.64 1.17 -11.16
C GLU A 86 4.76 0.11 -12.26
N ALA A 87 5.80 0.16 -13.10
CA ALA A 87 6.06 -0.86 -14.11
C ALA A 87 6.20 -2.26 -13.48
N ILE A 88 6.93 -2.34 -12.36
CA ILE A 88 7.05 -3.58 -11.59
C ILE A 88 5.67 -3.99 -11.03
N ARG A 89 4.92 -3.07 -10.41
CA ARG A 89 3.57 -3.34 -9.88
C ARG A 89 2.65 -3.93 -10.96
N GLN A 90 2.61 -3.31 -12.13
CA GLN A 90 1.79 -3.75 -13.26
C GLN A 90 2.22 -5.12 -13.80
N SER A 91 3.53 -5.34 -13.91
CA SER A 91 4.07 -6.65 -14.28
C SER A 91 3.64 -7.73 -13.29
N THR A 92 3.83 -7.50 -11.98
CA THR A 92 3.44 -8.45 -10.93
C THR A 92 1.93 -8.70 -10.88
N MET A 93 1.14 -7.68 -11.22
CA MET A 93 -0.30 -7.78 -11.34
C MET A 93 -0.69 -8.76 -12.44
N SER A 94 -0.13 -8.58 -13.63
CA SER A 94 -0.43 -9.41 -14.79
C SER A 94 -0.08 -10.89 -14.58
N GLN A 95 0.90 -11.15 -13.73
CA GLN A 95 1.38 -12.48 -13.38
C GLN A 95 0.66 -13.10 -12.16
N GLY A 96 -0.24 -12.35 -11.50
CA GLY A 96 -0.95 -12.82 -10.31
C GLY A 96 -0.06 -12.96 -9.06
N HIS A 97 1.04 -12.22 -8.99
CA HIS A 97 2.00 -12.26 -7.88
C HIS A 97 1.84 -11.08 -6.90
N CYS A 98 1.01 -10.09 -7.23
CA CYS A 98 0.77 -8.95 -6.35
C CYS A 98 0.20 -9.39 -4.99
N ASN A 99 0.66 -8.73 -3.92
CA ASN A 99 0.19 -8.98 -2.56
C ASN A 99 -0.24 -7.69 -1.86
N GLY A 100 -0.94 -7.82 -0.72
CA GLY A 100 -1.41 -6.68 0.06
C GLY A 100 -0.30 -5.71 0.46
N ARG A 101 0.92 -6.18 0.72
CA ARG A 101 2.07 -5.32 1.06
C ARG A 101 2.40 -4.34 -0.07
N THR A 102 2.26 -4.77 -1.32
CA THR A 102 2.46 -3.92 -2.50
C THR A 102 1.43 -2.81 -2.54
N VAL A 103 0.16 -3.16 -2.36
CA VAL A 103 -0.96 -2.20 -2.30
C VAL A 103 -0.73 -1.14 -1.23
N TYR A 104 -0.32 -1.55 -0.01
CA TYR A 104 0.00 -0.61 1.07
C TYR A 104 1.13 0.36 0.69
N MET A 105 2.23 -0.14 0.10
CA MET A 105 3.36 0.73 -0.24
C MET A 105 2.97 1.84 -1.23
N PHE A 106 2.20 1.51 -2.26
CA PHE A 106 1.74 2.53 -3.21
C PHE A 106 0.67 3.45 -2.62
N ALA A 107 -0.31 2.93 -1.90
CA ALA A 107 -1.36 3.74 -1.30
C ALA A 107 -0.77 4.74 -0.28
N GLU A 108 0.12 4.29 0.61
CA GLU A 108 0.80 5.17 1.56
C GLU A 108 1.68 6.20 0.85
N PHE A 109 2.43 5.79 -0.18
CA PHE A 109 3.27 6.70 -0.97
C PHE A 109 2.46 7.83 -1.61
N TYR A 110 1.34 7.51 -2.28
CA TYR A 110 0.50 8.53 -2.92
C TYR A 110 -0.19 9.42 -1.89
N LEU A 111 -0.66 8.88 -0.76
CA LEU A 111 -1.18 9.68 0.35
C LEU A 111 -0.14 10.64 0.93
N ASP A 112 1.12 10.21 1.07
CA ASP A 112 2.23 11.06 1.54
C ASP A 112 2.51 12.21 0.55
N LYS A 113 2.24 11.99 -0.74
CA LYS A 113 2.29 13.03 -1.79
C LYS A 113 0.99 13.84 -1.91
N SER A 114 -0.01 13.58 -1.07
CA SER A 114 -1.35 14.17 -1.16
C SER A 114 -2.08 13.88 -2.48
N ASP A 115 -1.65 12.85 -3.23
CA ASP A 115 -2.33 12.37 -4.44
C ASP A 115 -3.34 11.28 -4.07
N VAL A 116 -4.44 11.69 -3.46
CA VAL A 116 -5.45 10.77 -2.94
C VAL A 116 -6.23 10.07 -4.06
N THR A 117 -6.32 10.69 -5.23
CA THR A 117 -6.90 10.06 -6.43
C THR A 117 -6.07 8.85 -6.85
N ALA A 118 -4.75 8.99 -6.99
CA ALA A 118 -3.88 7.85 -7.31
C ALA A 118 -3.91 6.79 -6.19
N ALA A 119 -3.91 7.20 -4.93
CA ALA A 119 -4.02 6.27 -3.80
C ALA A 119 -5.33 5.45 -3.84
N LEU A 120 -6.46 6.07 -4.23
CA LEU A 120 -7.74 5.40 -4.37
C LEU A 120 -7.75 4.40 -5.53
N GLU A 121 -7.11 4.72 -6.66
CA GLU A 121 -6.95 3.79 -7.78
C GLU A 121 -6.16 2.54 -7.39
N ILE A 122 -5.14 2.68 -6.54
CA ILE A 122 -4.39 1.53 -5.99
C ILE A 122 -5.31 0.59 -5.19
N LEU A 123 -6.24 1.13 -4.39
CA LEU A 123 -7.22 0.32 -3.65
C LEU A 123 -8.26 -0.33 -4.59
N ARG A 124 -8.66 0.35 -5.65
CA ARG A 124 -9.57 -0.21 -6.67
C ARG A 124 -8.94 -1.39 -7.40
N ASP A 125 -7.65 -1.28 -7.72
CA ASP A 125 -6.88 -2.37 -8.31
C ASP A 125 -6.76 -3.55 -7.35
N ALA A 126 -6.59 -3.30 -6.04
CA ALA A 126 -6.44 -4.35 -5.04
C ALA A 126 -7.58 -5.38 -5.07
N LYS A 127 -8.83 -4.95 -5.30
CA LYS A 127 -9.98 -5.87 -5.45
C LYS A 127 -9.79 -6.87 -6.59
N LYS A 128 -9.23 -6.43 -7.72
CA LYS A 128 -8.96 -7.28 -8.90
C LYS A 128 -7.76 -8.19 -8.67
N MET A 129 -6.76 -7.69 -7.94
CA MET A 129 -5.47 -8.36 -7.73
C MET A 129 -5.50 -9.43 -6.64
N LEU A 130 -6.28 -9.22 -5.58
CA LEU A 130 -6.18 -9.99 -4.32
C LEU A 130 -7.43 -10.86 -4.07
N THR A 131 -8.10 -11.26 -5.15
CA THR A 131 -9.38 -12.00 -5.13
C THR A 131 -9.33 -13.29 -4.31
N ALA A 132 -8.17 -13.97 -4.27
CA ALA A 132 -8.00 -15.21 -3.51
C ALA A 132 -7.99 -15.03 -1.98
N HIS A 133 -7.77 -13.81 -1.47
CA HIS A 133 -7.38 -13.59 -0.08
C HIS A 133 -8.31 -12.69 0.75
N LYS A 134 -9.49 -12.31 0.23
CA LYS A 134 -10.42 -11.36 0.91
C LYS A 134 -9.66 -10.20 1.55
N TRP A 135 -8.74 -9.62 0.81
CA TRP A 135 -7.90 -8.56 1.33
C TRP A 135 -8.73 -7.29 1.55
N VAL A 136 -8.49 -6.62 2.68
CA VAL A 136 -9.10 -5.33 3.02
C VAL A 136 -8.02 -4.36 3.51
N PRO A 137 -8.19 -3.05 3.29
CA PRO A 137 -7.32 -2.03 3.85
C PRO A 137 -7.39 -2.04 5.38
N SER A 138 -6.31 -1.61 6.03
CA SER A 138 -6.22 -1.50 7.48
C SER A 138 -6.95 -0.26 7.96
N GLU A 139 -7.44 -0.29 9.19
CA GLU A 139 -8.05 0.86 9.87
C GLU A 139 -7.15 2.12 9.79
N LYS A 140 -5.84 1.94 9.98
CA LYS A 140 -4.86 3.04 9.84
C LYS A 140 -4.84 3.62 8.43
N LEU A 141 -4.90 2.81 7.38
CA LEU A 141 -4.93 3.32 6.01
C LEU A 141 -6.27 4.00 5.72
N THR A 142 -7.38 3.37 6.12
CA THR A 142 -8.74 3.90 5.94
C THR A 142 -8.90 5.27 6.61
N SER A 143 -8.50 5.40 7.88
CA SER A 143 -8.56 6.67 8.62
C SER A 143 -7.72 7.77 7.97
N ARG A 144 -6.59 7.45 7.32
CA ARG A 144 -5.82 8.45 6.55
C ARG A 144 -6.58 8.99 5.35
N PHE A 145 -7.28 8.14 4.59
CA PHE A 145 -8.14 8.60 3.50
C PHE A 145 -9.27 9.49 4.02
N LEU A 146 -10.00 9.02 5.04
CA LEU A 146 -11.13 9.76 5.62
C LEU A 146 -10.70 11.13 6.13
N LYS A 147 -9.60 11.19 6.87
CA LYS A 147 -9.04 12.45 7.38
C LYS A 147 -8.69 13.41 6.25
N HIS A 148 -8.07 12.91 5.16
CA HIS A 148 -7.74 13.77 4.03
C HIS A 148 -8.99 14.38 3.39
N TYR A 149 -10.02 13.57 3.13
CA TYR A 149 -11.27 14.05 2.53
C TYR A 149 -12.02 15.03 3.45
N GLU A 150 -11.99 14.80 4.77
CA GLU A 150 -12.56 15.73 5.75
C GLU A 150 -11.85 17.10 5.71
N GLU A 151 -10.51 17.10 5.74
CA GLU A 151 -9.68 18.31 5.71
C GLU A 151 -9.83 19.07 4.39
N SER A 152 -9.92 18.36 3.26
CA SER A 152 -10.12 18.94 1.93
C SER A 152 -11.58 19.29 1.63
N LYS A 153 -12.52 18.86 2.48
CA LYS A 153 -13.98 19.02 2.31
C LYS A 153 -14.51 18.37 1.02
N ASP A 154 -13.83 17.32 0.57
CA ASP A 154 -14.12 16.65 -0.70
C ASP A 154 -15.17 15.55 -0.50
N VAL A 155 -16.43 15.97 -0.62
CA VAL A 155 -17.59 15.09 -0.51
C VAL A 155 -17.64 14.05 -1.63
N ASP A 156 -17.26 14.42 -2.85
CA ASP A 156 -17.31 13.49 -3.99
C ASP A 156 -16.22 12.41 -3.83
N GLY A 157 -15.04 12.80 -3.36
CA GLY A 157 -13.93 11.90 -3.03
C GLY A 157 -14.29 10.89 -1.93
N VAL A 158 -14.85 11.33 -0.80
CA VAL A 158 -15.21 10.41 0.29
C VAL A 158 -16.32 9.45 -0.11
N GLU A 159 -17.30 9.87 -0.92
CA GLU A 159 -18.35 8.99 -1.44
C GLU A 159 -17.74 7.91 -2.36
N SER A 160 -16.82 8.32 -3.23
CA SER A 160 -16.05 7.44 -4.12
C SER A 160 -15.21 6.41 -3.35
N PHE A 161 -14.67 6.81 -2.21
CA PHE A 161 -13.91 5.95 -1.31
C PHE A 161 -14.80 4.99 -0.53
N CYS A 162 -15.92 5.45 0.05
CA CYS A 162 -16.90 4.57 0.71
C CYS A 162 -17.49 3.54 -0.26
N GLU A 163 -17.73 3.89 -1.51
CA GLU A 163 -18.12 2.93 -2.55
C GLU A 163 -17.01 1.91 -2.85
N CYS A 164 -15.73 2.32 -2.77
CA CYS A 164 -14.61 1.39 -2.88
C CYS A 164 -14.59 0.41 -1.69
N LEU A 165 -14.77 0.88 -0.46
CA LEU A 165 -14.85 0.04 0.73
C LEU A 165 -16.05 -0.92 0.67
N ARG A 166 -17.21 -0.45 0.18
CA ARG A 166 -18.39 -1.29 -0.06
C ARG A 166 -18.07 -2.42 -1.02
N LYS A 167 -17.42 -2.10 -2.15
CA LYS A 167 -16.98 -3.12 -3.12
C LYS A 167 -15.95 -4.08 -2.54
N LEU A 168 -15.16 -3.67 -1.55
CA LEU A 168 -14.20 -4.54 -0.86
C LEU A 168 -14.83 -5.33 0.30
N ASP A 169 -16.15 -5.21 0.50
CA ASP A 169 -16.91 -5.82 1.60
C ASP A 169 -16.34 -5.43 2.98
N CYS A 170 -15.82 -4.20 3.11
CA CYS A 170 -15.21 -3.67 4.33
C CYS A 170 -15.69 -2.27 4.73
N LEU A 171 -16.84 -1.84 4.20
CA LEU A 171 -17.50 -0.62 4.67
C LEU A 171 -18.07 -0.84 6.08
N ASP A 172 -17.78 0.08 6.99
CA ASP A 172 -18.18 0.00 8.39
C ASP A 172 -18.69 1.34 8.94
N ALA A 173 -19.00 1.36 10.25
CA ALA A 173 -19.49 2.56 10.92
C ALA A 173 -18.46 3.70 10.92
N GLU A 174 -17.16 3.42 11.05
CA GLU A 174 -16.12 4.45 11.03
C GLU A 174 -16.04 5.15 9.68
N ALA A 175 -16.14 4.39 8.58
CA ALA A 175 -16.20 4.96 7.24
C ALA A 175 -17.42 5.87 7.06
N TYR A 176 -18.59 5.48 7.58
CA TYR A 176 -19.78 6.34 7.59
C TYR A 176 -19.58 7.60 8.43
N GLU A 177 -18.94 7.50 9.59
CA GLU A 177 -18.60 8.67 10.41
C GLU A 177 -17.67 9.64 9.69
N GLY A 178 -16.60 9.14 9.06
CA GLY A 178 -15.69 9.98 8.28
C GLY A 178 -16.39 10.65 7.10
N MET A 179 -17.29 9.93 6.41
CA MET A 179 -18.14 10.51 5.38
C MET A 179 -19.00 11.65 5.93
N MET A 180 -19.71 11.44 7.05
CA MET A 180 -20.55 12.48 7.66
C MET A 180 -19.74 13.70 8.12
N ARG A 181 -18.57 13.49 8.75
CA ARG A 181 -17.66 14.59 9.13
C ARG A 181 -17.25 15.41 7.91
N THR A 182 -16.97 14.76 6.77
CA THR A 182 -16.64 15.43 5.51
C THR A 182 -17.80 16.28 4.97
N TYR A 183 -19.03 15.75 4.99
CA TYR A 183 -20.23 16.52 4.62
C TYR A 183 -20.41 17.75 5.51
N ILE A 184 -20.30 17.58 6.83
CA ILE A 184 -20.41 18.68 7.81
C ILE A 184 -19.33 19.73 7.56
N ALA A 185 -18.07 19.33 7.36
CA ALA A 185 -16.95 20.23 7.08
C ALA A 185 -17.14 21.03 5.78
N ALA A 186 -17.80 20.43 4.79
CA ALA A 186 -18.19 21.07 3.52
C ALA A 186 -19.46 21.93 3.63
N GLY A 187 -20.17 21.92 4.77
CA GLY A 187 -21.45 22.60 4.94
C GLY A 187 -22.58 21.98 4.10
N ARG A 188 -22.48 20.69 3.78
CA ARG A 188 -23.46 19.94 2.97
C ARG A 188 -24.24 18.97 3.86
N THR A 189 -25.47 18.69 3.45
CA THR A 189 -26.35 17.71 4.11
C THR A 189 -26.68 16.57 3.15
N ASN A 190 -26.95 15.39 3.71
CA ASN A 190 -27.43 14.24 2.95
C ASN A 190 -28.34 13.35 3.82
N PRO A 191 -29.67 13.54 3.76
CA PRO A 191 -30.62 12.78 4.56
C PRO A 191 -30.72 11.29 4.19
N SER A 192 -30.17 10.88 3.02
CA SER A 192 -30.19 9.47 2.60
C SER A 192 -29.21 8.59 3.38
N ILE A 193 -28.23 9.16 4.07
CA ILE A 193 -27.18 8.41 4.79
C ILE A 193 -27.80 7.47 5.83
N ALA A 194 -28.83 7.92 6.56
CA ALA A 194 -29.51 7.09 7.55
C ALA A 194 -30.15 5.83 6.96
N GLN A 195 -30.67 5.91 5.73
CA GLN A 195 -31.23 4.76 5.04
C GLN A 195 -30.12 3.85 4.51
N ARG A 196 -29.06 4.42 3.93
CA ARG A 196 -27.90 3.66 3.41
C ARG A 196 -27.23 2.79 4.48
N ILE A 197 -27.06 3.32 5.69
CA ILE A 197 -26.52 2.57 6.84
C ILE A 197 -27.38 1.34 7.17
N LYS A 198 -28.71 1.49 7.13
CA LYS A 198 -29.64 0.38 7.36
C LYS A 198 -29.59 -0.65 6.24
N ASP A 199 -29.54 -0.19 4.99
CA ASP A 199 -29.46 -1.05 3.81
C ASP A 199 -28.15 -1.86 3.79
N ASP A 200 -27.04 -1.25 4.22
CA ASP A 200 -25.74 -1.90 4.39
C ASP A 200 -25.68 -2.78 5.66
N GLY A 201 -26.72 -2.78 6.51
CA GLY A 201 -26.81 -3.62 7.71
C GLY A 201 -25.83 -3.23 8.84
N ILE A 202 -25.34 -1.98 8.85
CA ILE A 202 -24.33 -1.52 9.80
C ILE A 202 -24.98 -1.02 11.09
N HIS A 203 -24.54 -1.56 12.23
CA HIS A 203 -24.94 -1.06 13.54
C HIS A 203 -24.11 0.17 13.91
N VAL A 204 -24.78 1.22 14.36
CA VAL A 204 -24.17 2.51 14.65
C VAL A 204 -24.23 2.87 16.11
N GLY A 205 -23.16 3.50 16.61
CA GLY A 205 -23.05 3.95 17.99
C GLY A 205 -23.66 5.34 18.22
N PRO A 206 -23.68 5.81 19.49
CA PRO A 206 -24.21 7.13 19.85
C PRO A 206 -23.54 8.29 19.11
N GLU A 207 -22.22 8.21 18.87
CA GLU A 207 -21.47 9.25 18.14
C GLU A 207 -21.93 9.35 16.68
N THR A 208 -22.10 8.21 16.01
CA THR A 208 -22.64 8.15 14.65
C THR A 208 -24.07 8.74 14.59
N THR A 209 -24.91 8.47 15.60
CA THR A 209 -26.27 9.04 15.68
C THR A 209 -26.26 10.57 15.77
N LYS A 210 -25.38 11.15 16.60
CA LYS A 210 -25.24 12.62 16.68
C LYS A 210 -24.80 13.22 15.35
N LEU A 211 -23.83 12.59 14.66
CA LEU A 211 -23.39 13.04 13.34
C LEU A 211 -24.51 12.98 12.29
N LEU A 212 -25.34 11.94 12.35
CA LEU A 212 -26.49 11.77 11.45
C LEU A 212 -27.50 12.91 11.59
N GLU A 213 -27.79 13.37 12.81
CA GLU A 213 -28.72 14.49 13.05
C GLU A 213 -28.23 15.76 12.32
N HIS A 214 -26.95 16.09 12.46
CA HIS A 214 -26.34 17.27 11.84
C HIS A 214 -26.33 17.17 10.30
N VAL A 215 -25.97 16.00 9.76
CA VAL A 215 -25.86 15.83 8.31
C VAL A 215 -27.23 15.70 7.63
N SER A 216 -28.29 15.38 8.38
CA SER A 216 -29.64 15.23 7.82
C SER A 216 -30.34 16.57 7.59
N GLY A 217 -29.79 17.68 8.13
CA GLY A 217 -30.33 19.03 7.94
C GLY A 217 -31.56 19.37 8.78
N ASN A 218 -31.76 18.66 9.90
CA ASN A 218 -32.79 18.95 10.90
C ASN A 218 -32.26 19.84 12.03
#